data_AF-A0A976HU93-F1
#
_entry.id   AF-A0A976HU93-F1
#
_cell.length_a   1.000
_cell.length_b   1.000
_cell.length_c   1.000
_cell.angle_alpha   90.00
_cell.angle_beta   90.00
_cell.angle_gamma   90.00
#
_symmetry.space_group_name_H-M   'P 1'
#
loop_
_entity.id
_entity.type
_entity.pdbx_description
1 polymer ?
#
loop_
_entity_poly.entity_id
_entity_poly.type
_entity_poly.pdbx_seq_one_letter_code
_entity_poly.pdbx_strand_id
1 'polypeptide(L)'
;MLISALLLDCESADALRNPRANGDWFSLLWANLTAGKKRVDDVDLQRLAIFTFNYERSVEQLFLSACMATYGVPEEVAAKFVAKIRIEHLYGITTQLHAIHDEGTDFDCDRSQLHVAVERAQKEIWLIDDERKQQETAFADLRIAIERASLVTFLGYGFDEVNDEKLGVRDVVTEVNRFNIELAEMRERVPKRQVWLQDDTISWRPTAEDLAKLPKLKQLPRFQATTLGMSVREVAAAQARMTTDTGRKRGQVEFLGKNCLDALREWGTFDVLRA
;
A
#
# COMPACT_ATOMS: atom_id res chain seq x y z
N MET A 1 -8.24 10.88 -25.45
CA MET A 1 -7.61 10.19 -26.61
C MET A 1 -6.11 10.35 -26.59
N LEU A 2 -5.58 11.59 -26.63
CA LEU A 2 -4.13 11.81 -26.67
C LEU A 2 -3.39 11.27 -25.43
N ILE A 3 -3.90 11.54 -24.21
CA ILE A 3 -3.28 11.06 -22.96
C ILE A 3 -3.22 9.53 -22.94
N SER A 4 -4.31 8.85 -23.25
CA SER A 4 -4.37 7.38 -23.29
C SER A 4 -3.35 6.77 -24.26
N ALA A 5 -3.21 7.35 -25.46
CA ALA A 5 -2.23 6.90 -26.44
C ALA A 5 -0.79 7.09 -25.96
N LEU A 6 -0.50 8.26 -25.35
CA LEU A 6 0.82 8.54 -24.79
C LEU A 6 1.18 7.60 -23.64
N LEU A 7 0.23 7.30 -22.75
CA LEU A 7 0.45 6.37 -21.65
C LEU A 7 0.73 4.95 -22.16
N LEU A 8 -0.03 4.48 -23.16
CA LEU A 8 0.19 3.17 -23.78
C LEU A 8 1.54 3.09 -24.52
N ASP A 9 1.97 4.14 -25.22
CA ASP A 9 3.26 4.18 -25.93
C ASP A 9 4.46 4.24 -24.94
N CYS A 10 4.23 4.60 -23.68
CA CYS A 10 5.23 4.55 -22.61
C CYS A 10 5.35 3.16 -21.96
N GLU A 11 4.38 2.25 -22.16
CA GLU A 11 4.45 0.88 -21.63
C GLU A 11 5.46 0.07 -22.44
N SER A 12 6.69 -0.04 -21.93
CA SER A 12 7.77 -0.77 -22.60
C SER A 12 8.24 -1.95 -21.76
N ALA A 13 8.11 -3.16 -22.29
CA ALA A 13 8.60 -4.37 -21.61
C ALA A 13 10.12 -4.32 -21.38
N ASP A 14 10.86 -3.70 -22.31
CA ASP A 14 12.31 -3.54 -22.20
C ASP A 14 12.70 -2.54 -21.10
N ALA A 15 11.90 -1.50 -20.87
CA ALA A 15 12.10 -0.58 -19.75
C ALA A 15 11.94 -1.28 -18.38
N LEU A 16 11.08 -2.30 -18.29
CA LEU A 16 10.93 -3.13 -17.09
C LEU A 16 12.07 -4.13 -16.90
N ARG A 17 12.62 -4.67 -18.01
CA ARG A 17 13.71 -5.66 -17.96
C ARG A 17 15.06 -5.07 -17.58
N ASN A 18 15.26 -3.79 -17.82
CA ASN A 18 16.52 -3.10 -17.55
C ASN A 18 16.32 -2.10 -16.41
N PRO A 19 16.16 -2.58 -15.15
CA PRO A 19 15.97 -1.69 -14.03
C PRO A 19 17.15 -0.71 -13.98
N ARG A 20 16.84 0.58 -13.86
CA ARG A 20 17.86 1.65 -13.86
C ARG A 20 18.99 1.27 -12.90
N ALA A 21 20.23 1.63 -13.23
CA ALA A 21 21.45 1.25 -12.49
C ALA A 21 21.44 1.53 -10.97
N ASN A 22 20.51 2.36 -10.49
CA ASN A 22 20.32 2.67 -9.07
C ASN A 22 19.32 1.75 -8.35
N GLY A 23 18.93 0.67 -9.02
CA GLY A 23 18.00 -0.36 -8.57
C GLY A 23 16.54 0.10 -8.47
N ASP A 24 15.66 -0.88 -8.57
CA ASP A 24 14.23 -0.70 -8.76
C ASP A 24 13.48 -1.29 -7.56
N TRP A 25 12.54 -0.52 -7.00
CA TRP A 25 11.79 -0.93 -5.83
C TRP A 25 10.86 -2.11 -6.14
N PHE A 26 10.41 -2.28 -7.39
CA PHE A 26 9.63 -3.47 -7.76
C PHE A 26 10.44 -4.75 -7.59
N SER A 27 11.68 -4.73 -8.09
CA SER A 27 12.61 -5.86 -7.96
C SER A 27 12.89 -6.18 -6.49
N LEU A 28 13.04 -5.15 -5.65
CA LEU A 28 13.23 -5.34 -4.21
C LEU A 28 11.97 -5.91 -3.53
N LEU A 29 10.78 -5.38 -3.84
CA LEU A 29 9.51 -5.89 -3.32
C LEU A 29 9.33 -7.37 -3.71
N TRP A 30 9.55 -7.72 -4.98
CA TRP A 30 9.49 -9.09 -5.46
C TRP A 30 10.47 -10.02 -4.75
N ALA A 31 11.74 -9.62 -4.65
CA ALA A 31 12.78 -10.41 -3.99
C ALA A 31 12.44 -10.71 -2.53
N ASN A 32 11.74 -9.80 -1.85
CA ASN A 32 11.32 -10.04 -0.48
C ASN A 32 10.06 -10.89 -0.35
N LEU A 33 9.06 -10.68 -1.22
CA LEU A 33 7.87 -11.54 -1.29
C LEU A 33 8.23 -13.00 -1.51
N THR A 34 9.28 -13.25 -2.31
CA THR A 34 9.72 -14.60 -2.70
C THR A 34 10.87 -15.14 -1.86
N ALA A 35 11.38 -14.37 -0.89
CA ALA A 35 12.53 -14.77 -0.08
C ALA A 35 12.28 -16.09 0.66
N GLY A 36 13.11 -17.10 0.38
CA GLY A 36 13.02 -18.42 1.00
C GLY A 36 11.86 -19.30 0.49
N LYS A 37 11.07 -18.83 -0.48
CA LYS A 37 9.96 -19.56 -1.08
C LYS A 37 10.46 -20.36 -2.27
N LYS A 38 10.20 -21.67 -2.29
CA LYS A 38 10.71 -22.56 -3.36
C LYS A 38 9.69 -22.76 -4.47
N ARG A 39 8.41 -22.60 -4.14
CA ARG A 39 7.30 -22.69 -5.07
C ARG A 39 6.49 -21.41 -5.05
N VAL A 40 5.85 -21.13 -6.18
CA VAL A 40 4.90 -20.03 -6.33
C VAL A 40 3.78 -20.06 -5.27
N ASP A 41 3.31 -21.25 -4.90
CA ASP A 41 2.26 -21.44 -3.89
C ASP A 41 2.73 -21.16 -2.44
N ASP A 42 4.04 -21.08 -2.20
CA ASP A 42 4.59 -20.79 -0.86
C ASP A 42 4.54 -19.29 -0.51
N VAL A 43 4.23 -18.44 -1.48
CA VAL A 43 4.16 -16.98 -1.33
C VAL A 43 2.74 -16.57 -0.88
N ASP A 44 2.63 -15.96 0.29
CA ASP A 44 1.37 -15.43 0.82
C ASP A 44 1.12 -14.00 0.31
N LEU A 45 0.30 -13.89 -0.73
CA LEU A 45 -0.09 -12.61 -1.31
C LEU A 45 -1.31 -11.97 -0.65
N GLN A 46 -2.04 -12.69 0.22
CA GLN A 46 -3.28 -12.18 0.81
C GLN A 46 -3.04 -11.03 1.80
N ARG A 47 -1.79 -10.87 2.24
CA ARG A 47 -1.34 -9.81 3.14
C ARG A 47 -0.85 -8.56 2.41
N LEU A 48 -0.81 -8.59 1.08
CA LEU A 48 -0.36 -7.48 0.26
C LEU A 48 -1.53 -6.87 -0.51
N ALA A 49 -1.69 -5.56 -0.38
CA ALA A 49 -2.50 -4.75 -1.27
C ALA A 49 -1.64 -3.59 -1.80
N ILE A 50 -1.75 -3.33 -3.09
CA ILE A 50 -1.06 -2.25 -3.78
C ILE A 50 -2.12 -1.28 -4.25
N PHE A 51 -1.99 -0.02 -3.84
CA PHE A 51 -2.81 1.07 -4.35
C PHE A 51 -1.89 2.03 -5.09
N THR A 52 -2.20 2.31 -6.35
CA THR A 52 -1.33 3.10 -7.22
C THR A 52 -2.08 4.26 -7.85
N PHE A 53 -1.37 5.38 -8.01
CA PHE A 53 -1.84 6.54 -8.76
C PHE A 53 -1.42 6.47 -10.24
N ASN A 54 -0.58 5.50 -10.60
CA ASN A 54 -0.15 5.31 -11.97
C ASN A 54 -1.28 4.65 -12.78
N TYR A 55 -1.45 5.08 -14.04
CA TYR A 55 -2.41 4.46 -14.95
C TYR A 55 -1.87 3.20 -15.63
N GLU A 56 -0.54 3.09 -15.74
CA GLU A 56 0.15 1.99 -16.42
C GLU A 56 0.19 0.71 -15.59
N ARG A 57 0.39 -0.42 -16.28
CA ARG A 57 0.26 -1.80 -15.74
C ARG A 57 1.60 -2.44 -15.40
N SER A 58 2.58 -1.58 -15.10
CA SER A 58 3.97 -1.95 -14.92
C SER A 58 4.16 -2.93 -13.76
N VAL A 59 3.36 -2.81 -12.69
CA VAL A 59 3.44 -3.67 -11.50
C VAL A 59 3.03 -5.09 -11.85
N GLU A 60 1.88 -5.23 -12.52
CA GLU A 60 1.28 -6.48 -12.97
C GLU A 60 2.22 -7.21 -13.91
N GLN A 61 2.70 -6.50 -14.95
CA GLN A 61 3.58 -7.07 -15.95
C GLN A 61 4.92 -7.51 -15.34
N LEU A 62 5.49 -6.70 -14.45
CA LEU A 62 6.73 -7.03 -13.77
C LEU A 62 6.55 -8.26 -12.88
N PHE A 63 5.47 -8.33 -12.11
CA PHE A 63 5.22 -9.46 -11.21
C PHE A 63 4.92 -10.74 -11.99
N LEU A 64 4.22 -10.65 -13.12
CA LEU A 64 3.99 -11.76 -14.03
C LEU A 64 5.33 -12.30 -14.56
N SER A 65 6.14 -11.42 -15.13
CA SER A 65 7.45 -11.75 -15.70
C SER A 65 8.41 -12.31 -14.63
N ALA A 66 8.44 -11.69 -13.45
CA ALA A 66 9.26 -12.10 -12.33
C ALA A 66 8.83 -13.46 -11.77
N CYS A 67 7.53 -13.76 -11.72
CA CYS A 67 7.00 -15.05 -11.30
C CYS A 67 7.45 -16.18 -12.24
N MET A 68 7.29 -15.98 -13.55
CA MET A 68 7.73 -16.92 -14.58
C MET A 68 9.25 -17.17 -14.48
N ALA A 69 10.04 -16.10 -14.35
CA ALA A 69 11.49 -16.19 -14.26
C ALA A 69 11.97 -16.85 -12.96
N THR A 70 11.34 -16.54 -11.82
CA THR A 70 11.76 -17.03 -10.50
C THR A 70 11.43 -18.51 -10.31
N TYR A 71 10.25 -18.95 -10.76
CA TYR A 71 9.76 -20.31 -10.51
C TYR A 71 9.75 -21.22 -11.73
N GLY A 72 10.09 -20.71 -12.93
CA GLY A 72 10.07 -21.50 -14.17
C GLY A 72 8.67 -22.00 -14.55
N VAL A 73 7.62 -21.24 -14.20
CA VAL A 73 6.22 -21.63 -14.43
C VAL A 73 5.68 -21.02 -15.73
N PRO A 74 4.69 -21.66 -16.38
CA PRO A 74 3.98 -21.08 -17.52
C PRO A 74 3.27 -19.76 -17.18
N GLU A 75 2.98 -18.96 -18.21
CA GLU A 75 2.33 -17.65 -18.06
C GLU A 75 0.97 -17.76 -17.37
N GLU A 76 0.18 -18.78 -17.69
CA GLU A 76 -1.16 -18.98 -17.12
C GLU A 76 -1.11 -19.27 -15.61
N VAL A 77 -0.03 -19.90 -15.15
CA VAL A 77 0.21 -20.14 -13.72
C VAL A 77 0.64 -18.84 -13.04
N ALA A 78 1.53 -18.08 -13.68
CA ALA A 78 1.97 -16.79 -13.16
C ALA A 78 0.82 -15.76 -13.11
N ALA A 79 -0.03 -15.71 -14.12
CA ALA A 79 -1.19 -14.84 -14.17
C ALA A 79 -2.18 -15.12 -13.03
N LYS A 80 -2.51 -16.40 -12.81
CA LYS A 80 -3.35 -16.82 -11.67
C LYS A 80 -2.71 -16.48 -10.33
N PHE A 81 -1.39 -16.44 -10.24
CA PHE A 81 -0.69 -16.02 -9.05
C PHE A 81 -0.79 -14.50 -8.84
N VAL A 82 -0.47 -13.69 -9.86
CA VAL A 82 -0.54 -12.22 -9.78
C VAL A 82 -1.97 -11.74 -9.53
N ALA A 83 -2.98 -12.40 -10.11
CA ALA A 83 -4.40 -12.11 -9.88
C ALA A 83 -4.84 -12.22 -8.41
N LYS A 84 -4.05 -12.90 -7.55
CA LYS A 84 -4.33 -12.97 -6.10
C LYS A 84 -3.94 -11.68 -5.36
N ILE A 85 -3.12 -10.83 -5.96
CA ILE A 85 -2.69 -9.57 -5.37
C ILE A 85 -3.80 -8.55 -5.63
N ARG A 86 -4.23 -7.87 -4.58
CA ARG A 86 -5.12 -6.73 -4.75
C ARG A 86 -4.31 -5.55 -5.26
N ILE A 87 -4.42 -5.24 -6.54
CA ILE A 87 -3.82 -4.05 -7.15
C ILE A 87 -4.96 -3.14 -7.59
N GLU A 88 -5.02 -1.94 -7.01
CA GLU A 88 -6.08 -0.96 -7.25
C GLU A 88 -5.48 0.33 -7.84
N HIS A 89 -5.96 0.72 -9.02
CA HIS A 89 -5.57 1.97 -9.65
C HIS A 89 -6.56 3.07 -9.29
N LEU A 90 -6.15 4.01 -8.44
CA LEU A 90 -7.04 5.00 -7.83
C LEU A 90 -7.69 5.96 -8.84
N TYR A 91 -7.01 6.20 -9.97
CA TYR A 91 -7.50 7.01 -11.07
C TYR A 91 -7.83 6.18 -12.32
N GLY A 92 -8.05 4.89 -12.13
CA GLY A 92 -8.29 3.96 -13.22
C GLY A 92 -7.01 3.56 -13.94
N ILE A 93 -7.18 2.74 -14.98
CA ILE A 93 -6.09 1.99 -15.60
C ILE A 93 -6.11 2.20 -17.12
N THR A 94 -4.96 2.11 -17.79
CA THR A 94 -4.89 2.18 -19.26
C THR A 94 -5.74 1.07 -19.89
N THR A 95 -5.64 -0.16 -19.43
CA THR A 95 -6.51 -1.28 -19.84
C THR A 95 -6.23 -2.44 -18.90
N GLN A 96 -7.00 -3.52 -18.93
CA GLN A 96 -6.60 -4.70 -18.16
C GLN A 96 -5.45 -5.43 -18.86
N LEU A 97 -4.56 -6.07 -18.10
CA LEU A 97 -3.49 -6.89 -18.69
C LEU A 97 -4.07 -8.20 -19.23
N HIS A 98 -3.93 -8.47 -20.53
CA HIS A 98 -4.54 -9.64 -21.18
C HIS A 98 -4.15 -10.97 -20.52
N ALA A 99 -2.87 -11.13 -20.16
CA ALA A 99 -2.40 -12.32 -19.47
C ALA A 99 -3.18 -12.63 -18.17
N ILE A 100 -3.74 -11.61 -17.50
CA ILE A 100 -4.50 -11.73 -16.25
C ILE A 100 -6.02 -11.70 -16.50
N HIS A 101 -6.47 -10.97 -17.52
CA HIS A 101 -7.87 -10.74 -17.82
C HIS A 101 -8.14 -10.96 -19.31
N ASP A 102 -9.07 -11.85 -19.65
CA ASP A 102 -9.40 -12.23 -21.04
C ASP A 102 -9.79 -11.04 -21.95
N GLU A 103 -10.40 -10.00 -21.38
CA GLU A 103 -10.80 -8.78 -22.12
C GLU A 103 -9.70 -7.71 -22.18
N GLY A 104 -8.53 -7.99 -21.62
CA GLY A 104 -7.40 -7.07 -21.54
C GLY A 104 -6.74 -6.79 -22.89
N THR A 105 -5.65 -6.05 -22.83
CA THR A 105 -4.72 -5.82 -23.94
C THR A 105 -3.34 -6.33 -23.52
N ASP A 106 -2.55 -6.81 -24.46
CA ASP A 106 -1.15 -7.16 -24.17
C ASP A 106 -0.39 -5.95 -23.61
N PHE A 107 0.62 -6.22 -22.80
CA PHE A 107 1.58 -5.19 -22.41
C PHE A 107 2.46 -4.86 -23.63
N ASP A 108 2.80 -3.58 -23.84
CA ASP A 108 3.54 -3.16 -25.04
C ASP A 108 2.78 -3.55 -26.33
N CYS A 109 1.49 -3.16 -26.38
CA CYS A 109 0.60 -3.61 -27.43
C CYS A 109 1.06 -3.16 -28.83
N ASP A 110 0.91 -4.04 -29.82
CA ASP A 110 1.21 -3.71 -31.22
C ASP A 110 0.46 -2.44 -31.66
N ARG A 111 1.16 -1.55 -32.37
CA ARG A 111 0.59 -0.33 -32.97
C ARG A 111 -0.62 -0.60 -33.85
N SER A 112 -0.73 -1.80 -34.44
CA SER A 112 -1.93 -2.20 -35.18
C SER A 112 -3.20 -2.22 -34.30
N GLN A 113 -3.06 -2.52 -33.00
CA GLN A 113 -4.15 -2.61 -32.01
C GLN A 113 -4.29 -1.34 -31.15
N LEU A 114 -3.38 -0.37 -31.30
CA LEU A 114 -3.33 0.83 -30.45
C LEU A 114 -4.67 1.59 -30.42
N HIS A 115 -5.39 1.67 -31.54
CA HIS A 115 -6.67 2.36 -31.60
C HIS A 115 -7.73 1.73 -30.66
N VAL A 116 -7.83 0.40 -30.64
CA VAL A 116 -8.74 -0.34 -29.74
C VAL A 116 -8.32 -0.15 -28.28
N ALA A 117 -7.02 -0.26 -28.02
CA ALA A 117 -6.47 -0.08 -26.68
C ALA A 117 -6.74 1.34 -26.15
N VAL A 118 -6.57 2.37 -27.00
CA VAL A 118 -6.88 3.76 -26.68
C VAL A 118 -8.35 3.96 -26.38
N GLU A 119 -9.26 3.40 -27.19
CA GLU A 119 -10.70 3.52 -26.94
C GLU A 119 -11.12 2.89 -25.62
N ARG A 120 -10.52 1.75 -25.24
CA ARG A 120 -10.73 1.12 -23.94
C ARG A 120 -10.17 1.99 -22.81
N ALA A 121 -8.93 2.44 -22.94
CA ALA A 121 -8.26 3.30 -21.97
C ALA A 121 -9.02 4.59 -21.67
N GLN A 122 -9.65 5.19 -22.66
CA GLN A 122 -10.44 6.40 -22.46
C GLN A 122 -11.66 6.20 -21.55
N LYS A 123 -12.19 4.98 -21.43
CA LYS A 123 -13.33 4.68 -20.56
C LYS A 123 -12.89 4.45 -19.12
N GLU A 124 -11.72 3.83 -18.97
CA GLU A 124 -11.18 3.38 -17.70
C GLU A 124 -10.32 4.45 -16.98
N ILE A 125 -9.67 5.36 -17.70
CA ILE A 125 -8.89 6.45 -17.10
C ILE A 125 -9.82 7.56 -16.59
N TRP A 126 -9.62 7.96 -15.34
CA TRP A 126 -10.35 9.05 -14.68
C TRP A 126 -9.41 10.20 -14.37
N LEU A 127 -9.86 11.43 -14.63
CA LEU A 127 -9.10 12.61 -14.24
C LEU A 127 -9.33 12.93 -12.76
N ILE A 128 -8.41 13.69 -12.15
CA ILE A 128 -8.47 14.03 -10.72
C ILE A 128 -9.79 14.75 -10.35
N ASP A 129 -10.31 15.55 -11.28
CA ASP A 129 -11.56 16.32 -11.13
C ASP A 129 -12.82 15.55 -11.59
N ASP A 130 -12.66 14.29 -12.05
CA ASP A 130 -13.81 13.46 -12.38
C ASP A 130 -14.44 12.93 -11.08
N GLU A 131 -15.54 13.54 -10.64
CA GLU A 131 -16.37 13.07 -9.50
C GLU A 131 -17.13 11.78 -9.86
N ARG A 132 -16.40 10.68 -10.09
CA ARG A 132 -16.98 9.37 -10.41
C ARG A 132 -17.14 8.52 -9.16
N LYS A 133 -18.30 7.89 -9.02
CA LYS A 133 -18.59 6.93 -7.93
C LYS A 133 -17.57 5.80 -7.80
N GLN A 134 -16.96 5.37 -8.90
CA GLN A 134 -15.94 4.32 -8.91
C GLN A 134 -14.64 4.80 -8.25
N GLN A 135 -14.24 6.05 -8.52
CA GLN A 135 -13.10 6.69 -7.86
C GLN A 135 -13.34 6.77 -6.35
N GLU A 136 -14.52 7.22 -5.92
CA GLU A 136 -14.89 7.27 -4.50
C GLU A 136 -14.83 5.89 -3.83
N THR A 137 -15.27 4.85 -4.54
CA THR A 137 -15.22 3.47 -4.05
C THR A 137 -13.77 3.01 -3.85
N ALA A 138 -12.89 3.24 -4.82
CA ALA A 138 -11.47 2.89 -4.72
C ALA A 138 -10.76 3.61 -3.54
N PHE A 139 -11.06 4.90 -3.32
CA PHE A 139 -10.53 5.63 -2.17
C PHE A 139 -11.13 5.17 -0.83
N ALA A 140 -12.41 4.81 -0.79
CA ALA A 140 -13.02 4.22 0.41
C ALA A 140 -12.34 2.88 0.76
N ASP A 141 -12.11 2.06 -0.25
CA ASP A 141 -11.44 0.77 -0.16
C ASP A 141 -9.98 0.89 0.31
N LEU A 142 -9.28 1.92 -0.17
CA LEU A 142 -7.95 2.29 0.29
C LEU A 142 -7.94 2.67 1.77
N ARG A 143 -8.88 3.51 2.22
CA ARG A 143 -8.97 3.92 3.64
C ARG A 143 -9.19 2.71 4.55
N ILE A 144 -10.08 1.80 4.14
CA ILE A 144 -10.30 0.53 4.85
C ILE A 144 -9.01 -0.31 4.88
N ALA A 145 -8.25 -0.37 3.78
CA ALA A 145 -6.99 -1.08 3.74
C ALA A 145 -5.94 -0.45 4.67
N ILE A 146 -5.81 0.87 4.67
CA ILE A 146 -4.92 1.61 5.58
C ILE A 146 -5.28 1.32 7.03
N GLU A 147 -6.56 1.40 7.41
CA GLU A 147 -7.02 1.13 8.78
C GLU A 147 -6.70 -0.28 9.27
N ARG A 148 -6.69 -1.26 8.36
CA ARG A 148 -6.46 -2.68 8.68
C ARG A 148 -5.00 -3.10 8.58
N ALA A 149 -4.17 -2.29 7.91
CA ALA A 149 -2.78 -2.62 7.67
C ALA A 149 -1.95 -2.51 8.96
N SER A 150 -1.02 -3.45 9.15
CA SER A 150 0.04 -3.29 10.17
C SER A 150 1.13 -2.32 9.72
N LEU A 151 1.31 -2.19 8.40
CA LEU A 151 2.35 -1.38 7.76
C LEU A 151 1.80 -0.79 6.46
N VAL A 152 2.01 0.51 6.26
CA VAL A 152 1.70 1.25 5.03
C VAL A 152 2.99 1.87 4.51
N THR A 153 3.33 1.60 3.25
CA THR A 153 4.56 2.10 2.63
C THR A 153 4.24 2.92 1.38
N PHE A 154 4.69 4.18 1.37
CA PHE A 154 4.60 5.08 0.23
C PHE A 154 5.88 4.97 -0.62
N LEU A 155 5.74 4.50 -1.85
CA LEU A 155 6.86 4.25 -2.78
C LEU A 155 6.73 5.16 -3.99
N GLY A 156 7.76 5.96 -4.28
CA GLY A 156 7.76 6.87 -5.44
C GLY A 156 6.64 7.92 -5.44
N TYR A 157 6.03 8.18 -4.28
CA TYR A 157 4.88 9.05 -4.12
C TYR A 157 5.32 10.50 -3.90
N GLY A 158 4.77 11.43 -4.67
CA GLY A 158 5.16 12.84 -4.66
C GLY A 158 4.56 13.69 -3.53
N PHE A 159 3.60 13.14 -2.76
CA PHE A 159 2.87 13.88 -1.71
C PHE A 159 2.28 15.20 -2.23
N ASP A 160 1.45 15.13 -3.27
CA ASP A 160 0.62 16.28 -3.63
C ASP A 160 -0.52 16.44 -2.63
N GLU A 161 -0.94 17.68 -2.39
CA GLU A 161 -1.93 18.02 -1.36
C GLU A 161 -3.31 17.41 -1.63
N VAL A 162 -3.77 17.39 -2.88
CA VAL A 162 -5.06 16.81 -3.28
C VAL A 162 -5.06 15.30 -3.06
N ASN A 163 -3.99 14.61 -3.44
CA ASN A 163 -3.86 13.18 -3.19
C ASN A 163 -3.76 12.90 -1.69
N ASP A 164 -2.99 13.68 -0.93
CA ASP A 164 -2.87 13.52 0.52
C ASP A 164 -4.23 13.67 1.23
N GLU A 165 -5.04 14.64 0.81
CA GLU A 165 -6.42 14.81 1.28
C GLU A 165 -7.30 13.60 0.91
N LYS A 166 -7.25 13.14 -0.34
CA LYS A 166 -8.04 11.97 -0.78
C LYS A 166 -7.62 10.69 -0.06
N LEU A 167 -6.33 10.49 0.18
CA LEU A 167 -5.78 9.37 0.95
C LEU A 167 -6.37 9.30 2.37
N GLY A 168 -6.67 10.45 2.99
CA GLY A 168 -7.28 10.51 4.33
C GLY A 168 -6.40 9.94 5.44
N VAL A 169 -5.08 9.88 5.24
CA VAL A 169 -4.15 9.30 6.23
C VAL A 169 -4.20 10.06 7.56
N ARG A 170 -4.28 11.39 7.47
CA ARG A 170 -4.46 12.25 8.65
C ARG A 170 -5.74 11.90 9.41
N ASP A 171 -6.84 11.64 8.69
CA ASP A 171 -8.12 11.29 9.28
C ASP A 171 -8.02 9.95 9.98
N VAL A 172 -7.51 8.91 9.31
CA VAL A 172 -7.31 7.58 9.91
C VAL A 172 -6.47 7.65 11.19
N VAL A 173 -5.36 8.39 11.16
CA VAL A 173 -4.50 8.57 12.35
C VAL A 173 -5.27 9.29 13.47
N THR A 174 -6.04 10.32 13.13
CA THR A 174 -6.85 11.08 14.10
C THR A 174 -7.93 10.21 14.72
N GLU A 175 -8.62 9.39 13.92
CA GLU A 175 -9.70 8.51 14.39
C GLU A 175 -9.19 7.40 15.31
N VAL A 176 -8.08 6.77 14.95
CA VAL A 176 -7.45 5.73 15.79
C VAL A 176 -6.95 6.33 17.10
N ASN A 177 -6.37 7.54 17.07
CA ASN A 177 -5.95 8.25 18.28
C ASN A 177 -7.14 8.59 19.17
N ARG A 178 -8.22 9.15 18.61
CA ARG A 178 -9.47 9.46 19.33
C ARG A 178 -10.03 8.20 20.00
N PHE A 179 -10.18 7.12 19.25
CA PHE A 179 -10.66 5.83 19.78
C PHE A 179 -9.78 5.31 20.93
N ASN A 180 -8.45 5.43 20.80
CA ASN A 180 -7.53 4.97 21.83
C ASN A 180 -7.56 5.83 23.10
N ILE A 181 -7.84 7.13 22.98
CA ILE A 181 -8.08 8.04 24.13
C ILE A 181 -9.38 7.64 24.83
N GLU A 182 -10.48 7.51 24.07
CA GLU A 182 -11.77 7.09 24.61
C GLU A 182 -11.68 5.73 25.31
N LEU A 183 -10.95 4.77 24.72
CA LEU A 183 -10.71 3.47 25.32
C LEU A 183 -9.90 3.56 26.62
N ALA A 184 -8.94 4.48 26.71
CA ALA A 184 -8.19 4.72 27.94
C ALA A 184 -9.09 5.29 29.04
N GLU A 185 -9.96 6.26 28.71
CA GLU A 185 -10.95 6.80 29.63
C GLU A 185 -11.95 5.74 30.09
N MET A 186 -12.42 4.88 29.17
CA MET A 186 -13.26 3.73 29.52
C MET A 186 -12.57 2.79 30.51
N ARG A 187 -11.28 2.49 30.29
CA ARG A 187 -10.47 1.66 31.20
C ARG A 187 -10.36 2.25 32.60
N GLU A 188 -10.22 3.57 32.71
CA GLU A 188 -10.18 4.25 34.01
C GLU A 188 -11.49 4.18 34.78
N ARG A 189 -12.63 4.14 34.06
CA ARG A 189 -13.98 4.01 34.63
C ARG A 189 -14.38 2.58 34.97
N VAL A 190 -13.61 1.56 34.58
CA VAL A 190 -13.91 0.17 34.92
C VAL A 190 -13.88 -0.01 36.44
N PRO A 191 -14.91 -0.61 37.07
CA PRO A 191 -14.94 -0.86 38.50
C PRO A 191 -13.69 -1.60 38.97
N LYS A 192 -12.99 -1.03 39.95
CA LYS A 192 -11.82 -1.64 40.57
C LYS A 192 -12.27 -2.49 41.76
N ARG A 193 -11.71 -3.69 41.89
CA ARG A 193 -11.94 -4.57 43.04
C ARG A 193 -10.66 -4.68 43.86
N GLN A 194 -10.82 -4.94 45.15
CA GLN A 194 -9.72 -5.18 46.06
C GLN A 194 -9.06 -6.53 45.73
N VAL A 195 -7.74 -6.52 45.54
CA VAL A 195 -6.91 -7.71 45.31
C VAL A 195 -5.77 -7.71 46.32
N TRP A 196 -5.59 -8.82 47.02
CA TRP A 196 -4.46 -9.03 47.93
C TRP A 196 -3.24 -9.49 47.14
N LEU A 197 -2.10 -8.84 47.34
CA LEU A 197 -0.81 -9.19 46.75
C LEU A 197 -0.03 -10.17 47.65
N GLN A 198 1.04 -10.77 47.13
CA GLN A 198 1.84 -11.78 47.85
C GLN A 198 2.56 -11.23 49.09
N ASP A 199 2.70 -9.91 49.20
CA ASP A 199 3.32 -9.19 50.32
C ASP A 199 2.28 -8.62 51.31
N ASP A 200 1.05 -9.17 51.30
CA ASP A 200 -0.10 -8.70 52.08
C ASP A 200 -0.52 -7.24 51.80
N THR A 201 -0.05 -6.64 50.70
CA THR A 201 -0.52 -5.31 50.28
C THR A 201 -1.80 -5.38 49.45
N ILE A 202 -2.62 -4.33 49.53
CA ILE A 202 -3.88 -4.22 48.79
C ILE A 202 -3.66 -3.45 47.49
N SER A 203 -4.13 -3.99 46.37
CA SER A 203 -4.21 -3.29 45.10
C SER A 203 -5.65 -3.21 44.59
N TRP A 204 -6.03 -2.04 44.05
CA TRP A 204 -7.33 -1.83 43.42
C TRP A 204 -7.18 -1.93 41.91
N ARG A 205 -7.63 -3.03 41.32
CA ARG A 205 -7.51 -3.27 39.87
C ARG A 205 -8.82 -3.77 39.27
N PRO A 206 -9.11 -3.45 37.99
CA PRO A 206 -10.17 -4.11 37.24
C PRO A 206 -9.96 -5.62 37.18
N THR A 207 -11.04 -6.40 37.09
CA THR A 207 -10.93 -7.84 36.83
C THR A 207 -10.60 -8.11 35.37
N ALA A 208 -10.01 -9.28 35.07
CA ALA A 208 -9.76 -9.70 33.70
C ALA A 208 -11.07 -9.80 32.88
N GLU A 209 -12.17 -10.21 33.51
CA GLU A 209 -13.49 -10.29 32.88
C GLU A 209 -14.02 -8.90 32.50
N ASP A 210 -13.86 -7.91 33.38
CA ASP A 210 -14.29 -6.54 33.11
C ASP A 210 -13.46 -5.90 31.99
N LEU A 211 -12.14 -6.17 31.95
CA LEU A 211 -11.28 -5.72 30.87
C LEU A 211 -11.55 -6.43 29.53
N ALA A 212 -11.95 -7.71 29.56
CA ALA A 212 -12.28 -8.48 28.36
C ALA A 212 -13.54 -7.98 27.65
N LYS A 213 -14.42 -7.25 28.36
CA LYS A 213 -15.62 -6.62 27.80
C LYS A 213 -15.30 -5.32 27.04
N LEU A 214 -14.12 -4.75 27.23
CA LEU A 214 -13.73 -3.54 26.54
C LEU A 214 -13.29 -3.82 25.09
N PRO A 215 -13.50 -2.87 24.17
CA PRO A 215 -12.90 -2.94 22.85
C PRO A 215 -11.38 -3.14 22.92
N LYS A 216 -10.82 -3.85 21.93
CA LYS A 216 -9.37 -3.97 21.79
C LYS A 216 -8.77 -2.65 21.34
N LEU A 217 -7.56 -2.35 21.80
CA LEU A 217 -6.81 -1.19 21.35
C LEU A 217 -6.58 -1.30 19.85
N LYS A 218 -6.93 -0.24 19.10
CA LYS A 218 -6.60 -0.18 17.68
C LYS A 218 -5.12 0.15 17.56
N GLN A 219 -4.36 -0.73 16.90
CA GLN A 219 -2.98 -0.43 16.56
C GLN A 219 -2.98 0.53 15.38
N LEU A 220 -2.23 1.63 15.50
CA LEU A 220 -1.93 2.46 14.35
C LEU A 220 -1.04 1.66 13.39
N PRO A 221 -1.33 1.69 12.08
CA PRO A 221 -0.37 1.22 11.10
C PRO A 221 0.95 1.94 11.30
N ARG A 222 2.06 1.24 11.09
CA ARG A 222 3.34 1.92 10.88
C ARG A 222 3.28 2.55 9.50
N PHE A 223 3.58 3.84 9.39
CA PHE A 223 3.65 4.54 8.11
C PHE A 223 5.09 4.82 7.74
N GLN A 224 5.43 4.52 6.49
CA GLN A 224 6.79 4.56 5.98
C GLN A 224 6.79 5.16 4.57
N ALA A 225 7.75 6.02 4.26
CA ALA A 225 7.83 6.69 2.97
C ALA A 225 9.26 6.80 2.43
N THR A 226 9.41 6.57 1.13
CA THR A 226 10.63 6.91 0.41
C THR A 226 10.61 8.37 -0.02
N THR A 227 11.74 9.07 0.07
CA THR A 227 11.88 10.47 -0.40
C THR A 227 12.56 10.58 -1.78
N LEU A 228 12.53 9.49 -2.56
CA LEU A 228 13.25 9.42 -3.82
C LEU A 228 12.75 10.50 -4.79
N GLY A 229 13.67 11.35 -5.26
CA GLY A 229 13.34 12.46 -6.15
C GLY A 229 12.78 13.70 -5.46
N MET A 230 12.52 13.66 -4.15
CA MET A 230 12.01 14.81 -3.40
C MET A 230 13.14 15.73 -2.91
N SER A 231 12.88 17.03 -2.94
CA SER A 231 13.66 18.05 -2.24
C SER A 231 13.41 18.00 -0.73
N VAL A 232 14.35 18.54 0.05
CA VAL A 232 14.21 18.63 1.52
C VAL A 232 12.93 19.39 1.92
N ARG A 233 12.55 20.40 1.13
CA ARG A 233 11.33 21.19 1.38
C ARG A 233 10.06 20.36 1.16
N GLU A 234 10.02 19.55 0.11
CA GLU A 234 8.88 18.66 -0.17
C GLU A 234 8.75 17.59 0.92
N VAL A 235 9.87 17.02 1.39
CA VAL A 235 9.87 16.06 2.51
C VAL A 235 9.32 16.71 3.78
N ALA A 236 9.77 17.92 4.11
CA ALA A 236 9.27 18.64 5.28
C ALA A 236 7.77 18.99 5.17
N ALA A 237 7.31 19.36 3.98
CA ALA A 237 5.88 19.62 3.73
C ALA A 237 5.04 18.35 3.86
N ALA A 238 5.48 17.24 3.29
CA ALA A 238 4.84 15.93 3.43
C ALA A 238 4.79 15.49 4.90
N GLN A 239 5.90 15.64 5.64
CA GLN A 239 5.95 15.39 7.08
C GLN A 239 4.93 16.22 7.85
N ALA A 240 4.82 17.52 7.55
CA ALA A 240 3.89 18.41 8.23
C ALA A 240 2.43 18.04 7.97
N ARG A 241 2.06 17.63 6.75
CA ARG A 241 0.68 17.22 6.42
C ARG A 241 0.32 15.84 6.98
N MET A 242 1.28 14.93 7.01
CA MET A 242 1.06 13.52 7.36
C MET A 242 1.29 13.22 8.86
N THR A 243 1.84 14.17 9.62
CA THR A 243 2.04 14.02 11.07
C THR A 243 0.92 14.72 11.83
N THR A 244 0.31 14.02 12.79
CA THR A 244 -0.60 14.66 13.76
C THR A 244 0.14 14.91 15.08
N ASP A 245 0.16 16.18 15.52
CA ASP A 245 0.67 16.53 16.85
C ASP A 245 -0.47 16.47 17.86
N THR A 246 -0.69 15.28 18.44
CA THR A 246 -1.67 15.10 19.53
C THR A 246 -0.99 14.96 20.90
N GLY A 247 0.22 15.50 21.07
CA GLY A 247 0.83 15.75 22.38
C GLY A 247 1.36 14.53 23.17
N ARG A 248 1.01 13.28 22.84
CA ARG A 248 1.57 12.09 23.51
C ARG A 248 1.96 10.90 22.63
N LYS A 249 1.44 10.79 21.40
CA LYS A 249 1.88 9.78 20.42
C LYS A 249 1.95 10.42 19.04
N ARG A 250 3.17 10.57 18.53
CA ARG A 250 3.42 10.99 17.16
C ARG A 250 3.09 9.81 16.24
N GLY A 251 1.94 9.87 15.57
CA GLY A 251 1.74 9.12 14.33
C GLY A 251 2.65 9.75 13.30
N GLN A 252 3.91 9.34 13.27
CA GLN A 252 4.91 9.85 12.34
C GLN A 252 4.99 8.90 11.16
N VAL A 253 4.80 9.43 9.96
CA VAL A 253 5.34 8.80 8.77
C VAL A 253 6.86 8.89 8.90
N GLU A 254 7.50 7.74 8.97
CA GLU A 254 8.95 7.68 8.94
C GLU A 254 9.38 7.94 7.48
N PHE A 255 10.27 8.91 7.25
CA PHE A 255 10.77 9.24 5.91
C PHE A 255 12.25 8.86 5.85
N LEU A 256 12.64 8.13 4.80
CA LEU A 256 14.04 7.74 4.64
C LEU A 256 14.79 8.61 3.65
N GLY A 257 16.11 8.63 3.86
CA GLY A 257 17.08 9.31 3.01
C GLY A 257 17.09 8.79 1.57
N LYS A 258 17.89 9.47 0.74
CA LYS A 258 17.76 9.43 -0.72
C LYS A 258 18.02 8.07 -1.39
N ASN A 259 18.68 7.11 -0.74
CA ASN A 259 18.84 5.76 -1.30
C ASN A 259 17.68 4.85 -0.87
N CYS A 260 16.66 4.74 -1.73
CA CYS A 260 15.45 3.97 -1.46
C CYS A 260 15.70 2.48 -1.16
N LEU A 261 16.75 1.88 -1.72
CA LEU A 261 17.02 0.45 -1.55
C LEU A 261 17.65 0.15 -0.21
N ASP A 262 18.63 0.95 0.21
CA ASP A 262 19.26 0.81 1.52
C ASP A 262 18.21 1.09 2.60
N ALA A 263 17.41 2.13 2.37
CA ALA A 263 16.25 2.49 3.17
C ALA A 263 15.25 1.33 3.37
N LEU A 264 14.78 0.73 2.27
CA LEU A 264 13.81 -0.38 2.33
C LEU A 264 14.42 -1.66 2.94
N ARG A 265 15.73 -1.88 2.78
CA ARG A 265 16.46 -2.99 3.41
C ARG A 265 16.62 -2.78 4.92
N GLU A 266 16.99 -1.58 5.36
CA GLU A 266 17.21 -1.24 6.77
C GLU A 266 15.93 -1.37 7.61
N TRP A 267 14.77 -1.07 7.03
CA TRP A 267 13.51 -1.12 7.76
C TRP A 267 12.94 -2.51 7.98
N GLY A 268 13.43 -3.51 7.24
CA GLY A 268 12.70 -4.76 7.14
C GLY A 268 11.26 -4.51 6.68
N THR A 269 11.01 -3.46 5.88
CA THR A 269 9.67 -3.12 5.34
C THR A 269 9.02 -4.37 4.75
N PHE A 270 9.85 -5.19 4.12
CA PHE A 270 9.43 -6.45 3.55
C PHE A 270 9.72 -7.68 4.42
N ASP A 271 10.38 -7.54 5.58
CA ASP A 271 10.50 -8.63 6.56
C ASP A 271 9.12 -9.00 7.14
N VAL A 272 8.18 -8.05 7.20
CA VAL A 272 6.77 -8.32 7.53
C VAL A 272 6.13 -9.27 6.51
N LEU A 273 6.61 -9.26 5.26
CA LEU A 273 6.16 -10.18 4.20
C LEU A 273 6.87 -11.54 4.25
N ARG A 274 7.96 -11.67 5.02
CA ARG A 274 8.71 -12.93 5.18
C ARG A 274 8.16 -13.82 6.30
N ALA A 275 7.38 -13.26 7.24
CA ALA A 275 6.84 -13.93 8.42
C ALA A 275 5.50 -14.65 8.15
#